data_AF-A0A9E1ZEM0-F1
#
_entry.id   AF-A0A9E1ZEM0-F1
#
_cell.length_a   1.000
_cell.length_b   1.000
_cell.length_c   1.000
_cell.angle_alpha   90.00
_cell.angle_beta   90.00
_cell.angle_gamma   90.00
#
_symmetry.space_group_name_H-M   'P 1'
#
loop_
_entity.id
_entity.type
_entity.pdbx_description
1 polymer ?
#
loop_
_entity_poly.entity_id
_entity_poly.type
_entity_poly.pdbx_seq_one_letter_code
_entity_poly.pdbx_strand_id
1 'polypeptide(L)' 'ALEDTIKGFKGILEGEYDDLPEAAFYMVGTIEEVVEKAKVMAAEAA' A
#
# COMPACT_ATOMS: atom_id res chain seq x y z
N ALA A 1 -6.52 1.41 14.54
CA ALA A 1 -6.20 -0.03 14.39
C ALA A 1 -7.20 -0.72 13.47
N LEU A 2 -8.44 -1.02 13.89
CA LEU A 2 -9.41 -1.69 13.01
C LEU A 2 -9.93 -0.77 11.90
N GLU A 3 -10.23 0.49 12.22
CA GLU A 3 -10.72 1.47 11.24
C GLU A 3 -9.71 1.72 10.11
N ASP A 4 -8.42 1.70 10.42
CA ASP A 4 -7.35 1.91 9.44
C ASP A 4 -7.19 0.69 8.53
N THR A 5 -7.31 -0.52 9.09
CA THR A 5 -7.39 -1.74 8.30
C THR A 5 -8.60 -1.71 7.36
N ILE A 6 -9.79 -1.32 7.86
CA ILE A 6 -11.00 -1.25 7.03
C ILE A 6 -10.85 -0.20 5.91
N LYS A 7 -10.30 0.98 6.21
CA LYS A 7 -10.04 2.02 5.20
C LYS A 7 -9.04 1.56 4.14
N GLY A 8 -7.94 0.92 4.56
CA GLY A 8 -6.95 0.37 3.66
C GLY A 8 -7.55 -0.67 2.70
N PHE A 9 -8.28 -1.65 3.23
CA PHE A 9 -8.95 -2.65 2.40
C PHE A 9 -10.05 -2.06 1.50
N LYS A 10 -10.77 -1.03 1.97
CA LYS A 10 -11.78 -0.34 1.15
C LYS A 10 -11.14 0.35 -0.05
N GLY A 11 -10.04 1.10 0.15
CA GLY A 11 -9.34 1.76 -0.95
C GLY A 11 -8.70 0.77 -1.93
N ILE A 12 -8.22 -0.39 -1.43
CA ILE A 12 -7.75 -1.48 -2.32
C ILE A 12 -8.90 -2.00 -3.19
N LEU A 13 -10.08 -2.22 -2.61
CA LEU A 13 -11.26 -2.68 -3.37
C LEU A 13 -11.81 -1.62 -4.33
N GLU A 14 -11.63 -0.33 -4.01
CA GLU A 14 -12.01 0.80 -4.88
C GLU A 14 -10.97 1.07 -5.98
N GLY A 15 -9.82 0.40 -5.96
CA GLY A 15 -8.75 0.55 -6.95
C GLY A 15 -7.86 1.78 -6.72
N GLU A 16 -7.93 2.44 -5.57
CA GLU A 16 -7.11 3.63 -5.26
C GLU A 16 -5.60 3.32 -5.16
N TYR A 17 -5.24 2.04 -5.00
CA TYR A 17 -3.86 1.58 -4.82
C TYR A 17 -3.40 0.61 -5.92
N ASP A 18 -4.14 0.49 -7.02
CA ASP A 18 -3.81 -0.41 -8.13
C ASP A 18 -2.51 -0.03 -8.84
N ASP A 19 -2.10 1.24 -8.74
CA ASP A 19 -0.82 1.74 -9.26
C ASP A 19 0.39 1.28 -8.42
N LEU A 20 0.17 0.74 -7.22
CA LEU A 20 1.25 0.31 -6.33
C LEU A 20 1.70 -1.11 -6.67
N PRO A 21 3.01 -1.40 -6.68
CA PRO A 21 3.51 -2.73 -6.95
C PRO A 21 3.07 -3.71 -5.85
N GLU A 22 2.67 -4.94 -6.24
CA GLU A 22 2.21 -5.98 -5.30
C GLU A 22 3.21 -6.28 -4.18
N ALA A 23 4.52 -6.13 -4.46
CA ALA A 23 5.58 -6.32 -3.48
C ALA A 23 5.56 -5.28 -2.33
N ALA A 24 4.96 -4.11 -2.54
CA ALA A 24 4.78 -3.10 -1.50
C ALA A 24 3.75 -3.54 -0.44
N PHE A 25 2.83 -4.45 -0.79
CA PHE A 25 1.85 -5.00 0.16
C PHE A 25 2.40 -6.15 1.02
N TYR A 26 3.61 -6.63 0.72
CA TYR A 26 4.19 -7.75 1.44
C TYR A 26 4.74 -7.32 2.82
N MET A 27 4.24 -7.96 3.89
CA MET A 27 4.67 -7.76 5.28
C MET A 27 4.58 -6.31 5.79
N VAL A 28 3.48 -5.63 5.48
CA VAL A 28 3.16 -4.29 5.99
C VAL A 28 1.97 -4.34 6.95
N GLY A 29 1.91 -3.42 7.92
CA GLY A 29 0.80 -3.34 8.88
C GLY A 29 -0.34 -2.44 8.40
N THR A 30 0.00 -1.27 7.86
CA THR A 30 -0.95 -0.23 7.45
C THR A 30 -0.80 0.13 5.98
N ILE A 31 -1.83 0.75 5.41
CA ILE A 31 -1.81 1.17 4.00
C ILE A 31 -0.79 2.31 3.75
N GLU A 32 -0.52 3.13 4.77
CA GLU A 32 0.51 4.18 4.71
C GLU A 32 1.90 3.56 4.53
N GLU A 33 2.19 2.44 5.19
CA GLU A 33 3.44 1.69 4.99
C GLU A 33 3.54 1.11 3.58
N VAL A 34 2.42 0.69 2.96
CA VAL A 34 2.41 0.25 1.55
C VAL A 34 2.82 1.40 0.64
N VAL A 35 2.24 2.59 0.83
CA VAL A 35 2.54 3.76 0.02
C VAL A 35 4.00 4.18 0.18
N GLU A 36 4.53 4.16 1.39
CA GLU A 36 5.94 4.48 1.66
C GLU A 36 6.87 3.45 1.02
N LYS A 37 6.60 2.16 1.21
CA LYS A 37 7.39 1.08 0.61
C LYS A 37 7.34 1.12 -0.91
N ALA A 38 6.18 1.38 -1.51
CA ALA A 38 6.04 1.56 -2.94
C ALA A 38 6.88 2.74 -3.46
N LYS A 39 6.93 3.86 -2.72
CA LYS A 39 7.80 5.00 -3.08
C LYS A 39 9.28 4.63 -3.03
N VAL A 40 9.71 3.88 -2.02
CA VAL A 40 11.10 3.41 -1.92
C VAL A 40 11.42 2.47 -3.08
N MET A 41 10.55 1.51 -3.39
CA MET A 41 10.75 0.58 -4.51
C MET A 41 10.77 1.30 -5.87
N ALA A 42 9.93 2.31 -6.06
CA ALA A 42 9.93 3.13 -7.26
C ALA A 42 11.22 3.95 -7.39
N ALA A 43 11.79 4.42 -6.27
CA ALA A 43 13.07 5.13 -6.25
C ALA A 43 14.28 4.20 -6.48
N GLU A 44 14.23 2.96 -5.99
CA GLU A 44 15.29 1.95 -6.23
C GLU A 44 15.26 1.35 -7.64
N ALA A 45 14.10 1.39 -8.30
CA ALA A 45 13.94 0.94 -9.69
C ALA A 45 14.36 1.96 -10.76
N ALA A 46 14.70 3.20 -10.35
CA ALA A 46 15.13 4.31 -11.22
C ALA A 46 16.66 4.44 -11.24
#